data_AF-A0A535SPK6-F1
#
_entry.id   AF-A0A535SPK6-F1
#
_cell.length_a   1.000
_cell.length_b   1.000
_cell.length_c   1.000
_cell.angle_alpha   90.00
_cell.angle_beta   90.00
_cell.angle_gamma   90.00
#
_symmetry.space_group_name_H-M   'P 1'
#
loop_
_entity.id
_entity.type
_entity.pdbx_description
1 polymer ?
#
loop_
_entity_poly.entity_id
_entity_poly.type
_entity_poly.pdbx_seq_one_letter_code
_entity_poly.pdbx_strand_id
1 'polypeptide(L)'
;MGAVKTGARIRLSVASLLVAVLVVMLVARALQWSGDGLGPARLAHQTIANQTESMALSAELLDLKLRWRGAPVVWQPPPIDDTEFIFYEVTGQTQSELSSSLKASKVCERFGPCLPDPASAGGTTLGLEGQTASSWPDICYSPQTWTPNFTYHIVLPRWVPPSDGTVKIHVVEVWNSLLQAIFAHESGHVAIAKSDIGDLIAQSHGLATCGQLDALWGPGVWDKLEADQNAYHARLRANCQPAMGCVYAGWNGWYI
;
A
#
# COMPACT_ATOMS: atom_id res chain seq x y z
N MET A 1 -88.65 -83.99 2.02
CA MET A 1 -87.17 -84.09 2.04
C MET A 1 -86.58 -82.83 1.41
N GLY A 2 -85.52 -82.31 2.03
CA GLY A 2 -84.56 -81.33 1.50
C GLY A 2 -84.94 -79.85 1.67
N ALA A 3 -84.06 -78.92 2.04
CA ALA A 3 -82.66 -78.98 2.47
C ALA A 3 -82.25 -77.62 3.09
N VAL A 4 -81.20 -77.65 3.92
CA VAL A 4 -80.56 -76.57 4.67
C VAL A 4 -79.59 -75.76 3.79
N LYS A 5 -79.38 -74.45 4.09
CA LYS A 5 -78.22 -73.66 3.64
C LYS A 5 -77.24 -73.38 4.78
N THR A 6 -75.96 -73.61 4.49
CA THR A 6 -74.77 -73.51 5.36
C THR A 6 -74.13 -72.12 5.33
N GLY A 7 -73.57 -71.69 6.47
CA GLY A 7 -72.71 -70.52 6.61
C GLY A 7 -71.24 -70.82 6.30
N ALA A 8 -70.54 -69.81 5.76
CA ALA A 8 -69.13 -69.88 5.39
C ALA A 8 -68.22 -69.59 6.60
N ARG A 9 -67.19 -70.44 6.82
CA ARG A 9 -66.09 -70.22 7.76
C ARG A 9 -64.83 -69.79 6.99
N ILE A 10 -64.22 -68.68 7.40
CA ILE A 10 -62.98 -68.15 6.85
C ILE A 10 -61.81 -69.03 7.31
N ARG A 11 -61.03 -69.57 6.38
CA ARG A 11 -59.76 -70.28 6.65
C ARG A 11 -58.60 -69.30 6.40
N LEU A 12 -57.94 -68.83 7.45
CA LEU A 12 -56.64 -68.16 7.32
C LEU A 12 -55.55 -69.20 7.06
N SER A 13 -54.76 -68.99 6.01
CA SER A 13 -53.61 -69.84 5.69
C SER A 13 -52.38 -69.38 6.46
N VAL A 14 -51.45 -70.31 6.73
CA VAL A 14 -50.15 -70.04 7.38
C VAL A 14 -49.35 -68.94 6.67
N ALA A 15 -49.54 -68.81 5.35
CA ALA A 15 -48.96 -67.73 4.55
C ALA A 15 -49.47 -66.34 4.95
N SER A 16 -50.76 -66.19 5.27
CA SER A 16 -51.33 -64.92 5.73
C SER A 16 -50.77 -64.48 7.07
N LEU A 17 -50.47 -65.43 7.96
CA LEU A 17 -49.86 -65.15 9.26
C LEU A 17 -48.40 -64.70 9.11
N LEU A 18 -47.65 -65.35 8.21
CA LEU A 18 -46.27 -64.99 7.88
C LEU A 18 -46.16 -63.58 7.29
N VAL A 19 -47.06 -63.21 6.38
CA VAL A 19 -47.09 -61.85 5.81
C VAL A 19 -47.39 -60.83 6.89
N ALA A 20 -48.36 -61.08 7.77
CA ALA A 20 -48.68 -60.15 8.87
C ALA A 20 -47.48 -59.94 9.81
N VAL A 21 -46.76 -61.01 10.16
CA VAL A 21 -45.56 -60.94 11.00
C VAL A 21 -44.43 -60.17 10.31
N LEU A 22 -44.23 -60.37 9.01
CA LEU A 22 -43.24 -59.64 8.22
C LEU A 22 -43.54 -58.14 8.15
N VAL A 23 -44.82 -57.79 7.96
CA VAL A 23 -45.27 -56.39 7.95
C VAL A 23 -45.06 -55.75 9.32
N VAL A 24 -45.39 -56.44 10.42
CA VAL A 24 -45.16 -55.93 11.77
C VAL A 24 -43.66 -55.75 12.06
N MET A 25 -42.81 -56.67 11.64
CA MET A 25 -41.35 -56.52 11.80
C MET A 25 -40.79 -55.37 10.96
N LEU A 26 -41.30 -55.16 9.74
CA LEU A 26 -40.90 -54.05 8.87
C LEU A 26 -41.35 -52.71 9.45
N VAL A 27 -42.57 -52.63 9.99
CA VAL A 27 -43.09 -51.43 10.65
C VAL A 27 -42.34 -51.15 11.96
N ALA A 28 -42.05 -52.18 12.75
CA ALA A 28 -41.25 -52.03 13.97
C ALA A 28 -39.83 -51.53 13.66
N ARG A 29 -39.18 -52.08 12.61
CA ARG A 29 -37.88 -51.57 12.14
C ARG A 29 -37.95 -50.13 11.62
N ALA A 30 -38.99 -49.78 10.88
CA ALA A 30 -39.18 -48.42 10.38
C ALA A 30 -39.41 -47.42 11.53
N LEU A 31 -40.18 -47.82 12.55
CA LEU A 31 -40.42 -47.03 13.75
C LEU A 31 -39.15 -46.86 14.59
N GLN A 32 -38.31 -47.90 14.68
CA GLN A 32 -37.03 -47.87 15.38
C GLN A 32 -36.03 -46.92 14.67
N TRP A 33 -36.04 -46.89 13.33
CA TRP A 33 -35.28 -45.91 12.54
C TRP A 33 -35.78 -44.46 12.71
N SER A 34 -37.09 -44.26 12.94
CA SER A 34 -37.66 -42.94 13.20
C SER A 34 -37.52 -42.46 14.66
N GLY A 35 -37.25 -43.38 15.60
CA GLY A 35 -37.04 -43.07 17.02
C GLY A 35 -35.69 -42.44 17.32
N ASP A 36 -34.68 -42.70 16.48
CA ASP A 36 -33.35 -42.09 16.56
C ASP A 36 -33.31 -40.71 15.87
N GLY A 37 -34.29 -39.84 16.14
CA GLY A 37 -34.41 -38.47 15.59
C GLY A 37 -33.19 -37.54 15.82
N LEU A 38 -32.13 -38.07 16.47
CA LEU A 38 -30.82 -37.47 16.62
C LEU A 38 -29.87 -37.75 15.44
N GLY A 39 -30.12 -38.73 14.57
CA GLY A 39 -29.24 -39.08 13.45
C GLY A 39 -29.07 -37.95 12.44
N PRO A 40 -30.15 -37.43 11.82
CA PRO A 40 -30.08 -36.32 10.87
C PRO A 40 -29.59 -35.02 11.51
N ALA A 41 -30.02 -34.74 12.75
CA ALA A 41 -29.64 -33.55 13.49
C ALA A 41 -28.17 -33.57 13.95
N ARG A 42 -27.63 -34.73 14.36
CA ARG A 42 -26.19 -34.91 14.65
C ARG A 42 -25.35 -34.84 13.38
N LEU A 43 -25.78 -35.46 12.28
CA LEU A 43 -25.10 -35.36 10.98
C LEU A 43 -25.07 -33.91 10.49
N ALA A 44 -26.17 -33.16 10.61
CA ALA A 44 -26.22 -31.74 10.30
C ALA A 44 -25.28 -30.92 11.22
N HIS A 45 -25.29 -31.16 12.54
CA HIS A 45 -24.38 -30.51 13.48
C HIS A 45 -22.90 -30.80 13.19
N GLN A 46 -22.55 -32.05 12.90
CA GLN A 46 -21.20 -32.45 12.53
C GLN A 46 -20.78 -31.84 11.20
N THR A 47 -21.69 -31.76 10.22
CA THR A 47 -21.42 -31.13 8.92
C THR A 47 -21.17 -29.62 9.09
N ILE A 48 -21.99 -28.93 9.89
CA ILE A 48 -21.82 -27.50 10.19
C ILE A 48 -20.52 -27.25 10.97
N ALA A 49 -20.21 -28.08 11.97
CA ALA A 49 -18.97 -27.98 12.73
C ALA A 49 -17.74 -28.16 11.81
N ASN A 50 -17.74 -29.20 10.97
CA ASN A 50 -16.67 -29.45 10.00
C ASN A 50 -16.55 -28.33 8.96
N GLN A 51 -17.67 -27.76 8.50
CA GLN A 51 -17.66 -26.60 7.59
C GLN A 51 -17.08 -25.36 8.28
N THR A 52 -17.44 -25.11 9.53
CA THR A 52 -16.92 -23.97 10.31
C THR A 52 -15.41 -24.11 10.54
N GLU A 53 -14.94 -25.30 10.89
CA GLU A 53 -13.51 -25.60 11.06
C GLU A 53 -12.75 -25.49 9.73
N SER A 54 -13.32 -25.99 8.64
CA SER A 54 -12.76 -25.84 7.29
C SER A 54 -12.66 -24.37 6.87
N MET A 55 -13.67 -23.55 7.18
CA MET A 55 -13.65 -22.11 6.93
C MET A 55 -12.57 -21.40 7.76
N ALA A 56 -12.44 -21.76 9.05
CA ALA A 56 -11.41 -21.20 9.93
C ALA A 56 -10.00 -21.55 9.43
N LEU A 57 -9.75 -22.81 9.07
CA LEU A 57 -8.48 -23.25 8.51
C LEU A 57 -8.19 -22.59 7.16
N SER A 58 -9.22 -22.41 6.32
CA SER A 58 -9.08 -21.71 5.05
C SER A 58 -8.71 -20.23 5.25
N ALA A 59 -9.28 -19.58 6.25
CA ALA A 59 -8.95 -18.20 6.61
C ALA A 59 -7.52 -18.09 7.17
N GLU A 60 -7.09 -19.04 8.00
CA GLU A 60 -5.72 -19.08 8.54
C GLU A 60 -4.67 -19.35 7.44
N LEU A 61 -4.96 -20.29 6.54
CA LEU A 61 -4.11 -20.55 5.38
C LEU A 61 -4.02 -19.32 4.46
N LEU A 62 -5.14 -18.59 4.28
CA LEU A 62 -5.16 -17.35 3.52
C LEU A 62 -4.33 -16.27 4.20
N ASP A 63 -4.48 -16.07 5.50
CA ASP A 63 -3.66 -15.12 6.26
C ASP A 63 -2.17 -15.45 6.15
N LEU A 64 -1.79 -16.72 6.32
CA LEU A 64 -0.40 -17.17 6.17
C LEU A 64 0.17 -16.89 4.78
N LYS A 65 -0.64 -17.04 3.72
CA LYS A 65 -0.25 -16.72 2.33
C LYS A 65 -0.09 -15.21 2.10
N LEU A 66 -0.77 -14.37 2.88
CA LEU A 66 -0.69 -12.92 2.79
C LEU A 66 0.44 -12.33 3.64
N ARG A 67 1.17 -13.14 4.40
CA ARG A 67 2.31 -12.69 5.21
C ARG A 67 3.53 -12.46 4.34
N TRP A 68 4.10 -11.28 4.49
CA TRP A 68 5.31 -10.88 3.79
C TRP A 68 6.53 -11.57 4.39
N ARG A 69 7.35 -12.17 3.53
CA ARG A 69 8.60 -12.87 3.89
C ARG A 69 9.76 -12.49 2.97
N GLY A 70 9.75 -11.27 2.44
CA GLY A 70 10.74 -10.77 1.48
C GLY A 70 10.21 -10.50 0.07
N ALA A 71 8.97 -10.89 -0.24
CA ALA A 71 8.32 -10.64 -1.53
C ALA A 71 6.92 -10.01 -1.33
N PRO A 72 6.59 -8.90 -2.02
CA PRO A 72 7.43 -8.18 -2.97
C PRO A 72 8.64 -7.50 -2.30
N VAL A 73 9.70 -7.26 -3.06
CA VAL A 73 10.87 -6.54 -2.54
C VAL A 73 10.46 -5.11 -2.18
N VAL A 74 10.99 -4.59 -1.07
CA VAL A 74 10.79 -3.19 -0.70
C VAL A 74 11.49 -2.32 -1.74
N TRP A 75 10.72 -1.46 -2.39
CA TRP A 75 11.20 -0.59 -3.45
C TRP A 75 12.29 0.36 -2.92
N GLN A 76 13.29 0.63 -3.75
CA GLN A 76 14.36 1.57 -3.46
C GLN A 76 14.41 2.63 -4.57
N PRO A 77 14.70 3.90 -4.24
CA PRO A 77 14.81 4.95 -5.24
C PRO A 77 15.97 4.65 -6.21
N PRO A 78 15.75 4.83 -7.53
CA PRO A 78 16.85 4.76 -8.48
C PRO A 78 17.82 5.92 -8.23
N PRO A 79 19.12 5.74 -8.52
CA PRO A 79 20.10 6.81 -8.39
C PRO A 79 19.79 7.96 -9.35
N ILE A 80 20.13 9.18 -8.92
CA ILE A 80 20.10 10.38 -9.74
C ILE A 80 21.50 11.00 -9.67
N ASP A 81 22.10 11.33 -10.81
CA ASP A 81 23.45 11.91 -10.87
C ASP A 81 23.56 13.15 -9.97
N ASP A 82 24.71 13.36 -9.31
CA ASP A 82 24.96 14.52 -8.44
C ASP A 82 23.90 14.78 -7.34
N THR A 83 23.15 13.74 -6.94
CA THR A 83 22.07 13.84 -5.95
C THR A 83 22.28 12.84 -4.82
N GLU A 84 22.36 13.32 -3.59
CA GLU A 84 22.45 12.52 -2.38
C GLU A 84 21.07 12.12 -1.86
N PHE A 85 20.90 10.86 -1.43
CA PHE A 85 19.70 10.43 -0.71
C PHE A 85 19.95 10.37 0.79
N ILE A 86 19.24 11.21 1.52
CA ILE A 86 19.18 11.23 2.98
C ILE A 86 17.91 10.47 3.39
N PHE A 87 18.01 9.63 4.40
CA PHE A 87 16.88 8.83 4.84
C PHE A 87 16.53 9.08 6.29
N TYR A 88 15.23 9.14 6.58
CA TYR A 88 14.71 9.07 7.93
C TYR A 88 13.94 7.76 8.13
N GLU A 89 14.13 7.16 9.30
CA GLU A 89 13.59 5.84 9.58
C GLU A 89 12.10 5.91 9.95
N VAL A 90 11.33 4.98 9.39
CA VAL A 90 9.92 4.75 9.66
C VAL A 90 9.75 3.34 10.21
N THR A 91 8.94 3.19 11.26
CA THR A 91 8.71 1.92 11.94
C THR A 91 7.23 1.58 12.02
N GLY A 92 6.93 0.27 12.07
CA GLY A 92 5.56 -0.24 12.09
C GLY A 92 5.44 -1.55 11.33
N GLN A 93 4.34 -2.26 11.58
CA GLN A 93 3.96 -3.51 10.91
C GLN A 93 2.65 -3.36 10.12
N THR A 94 1.84 -2.36 10.48
CA THR A 94 0.59 -2.00 9.81
C THR A 94 0.67 -0.63 9.16
N GLN A 95 -0.17 -0.38 8.15
CA GLN A 95 -0.22 0.94 7.49
C GLN A 95 -0.54 2.10 8.45
N SER A 96 -1.35 1.85 9.49
CA SER A 96 -1.67 2.87 10.51
C SER A 96 -0.45 3.22 11.37
N GLU A 97 0.36 2.23 11.74
CA GLU A 97 1.60 2.46 12.49
C GLU A 97 2.63 3.20 11.64
N LEU A 98 2.78 2.82 10.37
CA LEU A 98 3.65 3.53 9.42
C LEU A 98 3.18 4.99 9.23
N SER A 99 1.88 5.22 9.10
CA SER A 99 1.31 6.58 9.00
C SER A 99 1.62 7.40 10.25
N SER A 100 1.52 6.79 11.43
CA SER A 100 1.82 7.44 12.70
C SER A 100 3.31 7.77 12.82
N SER A 101 4.18 6.85 12.40
CA SER A 101 5.63 7.03 12.38
C SER A 101 6.06 8.13 11.40
N LEU A 102 5.44 8.21 10.21
CA LEU A 102 5.66 9.29 9.24
C LEU A 102 5.32 10.66 9.85
N LYS A 103 4.14 10.80 10.47
CA LYS A 103 3.75 12.06 11.14
C LYS A 103 4.67 12.45 12.29
N ALA A 104 5.14 11.46 13.06
CA ALA A 104 6.02 11.70 14.20
C ALA A 104 7.46 12.05 13.79
N SER A 105 7.85 11.79 12.54
CA SER A 105 9.23 11.99 12.06
C SER A 105 9.67 13.46 12.05
N LYS A 106 8.71 14.41 12.02
CA LYS A 106 8.96 15.86 12.06
C LYS A 106 10.05 16.29 11.06
N VAL A 107 9.96 15.80 9.82
CA VAL A 107 10.96 16.02 8.75
C VAL A 107 11.36 17.50 8.64
N CYS A 108 10.37 18.39 8.67
CA CYS A 108 10.55 19.84 8.63
C CYS A 108 11.31 20.45 9.81
N GLU A 109 11.22 19.84 11.00
CA GLU A 109 12.00 20.32 12.15
C GLU A 109 13.45 19.82 12.05
N ARG A 110 13.66 18.65 11.44
CA ARG A 110 14.94 17.95 11.43
C ARG A 110 15.86 18.32 10.27
N PHE A 111 15.29 18.54 9.08
CA PHE A 111 16.07 18.72 7.85
C PHE A 111 15.96 20.12 7.24
N GLY A 112 15.12 20.98 7.80
CA GLY A 112 14.99 22.38 7.40
C GLY A 112 13.53 22.80 7.34
N PRO A 113 13.23 24.10 7.55
CA PRO A 113 11.86 24.57 7.57
C PRO A 113 11.19 24.23 6.24
N CYS A 114 10.20 23.34 6.28
CA CYS A 114 9.36 23.10 5.13
C CYS A 114 8.56 24.35 4.82
N LEU A 115 8.58 24.75 3.55
CA LEU A 115 7.48 25.55 3.05
C LEU A 115 6.25 24.65 2.98
N PRO A 116 5.04 25.16 3.30
CA PRO A 116 3.82 24.39 3.07
C PRO A 116 3.79 23.93 1.62
N ASP A 117 3.67 22.61 1.38
CA ASP A 117 3.49 22.10 0.03
C ASP A 117 2.22 22.72 -0.56
N PRO A 118 2.32 23.59 -1.58
CA PRO A 118 1.16 24.23 -2.17
C PRO A 118 0.21 23.22 -2.81
N ALA A 119 0.69 22.01 -3.16
CA ALA A 119 -0.11 20.92 -3.70
C ALA A 119 -0.90 20.12 -2.65
N SER A 120 -0.50 20.20 -1.38
CA SER A 120 -1.18 19.56 -0.25
C SER A 120 -1.26 20.51 0.94
N ALA A 121 -2.04 21.58 0.78
CA ALA A 121 -2.19 22.61 1.81
C ALA A 121 -2.74 22.00 3.12
N GLY A 122 -1.87 21.88 4.14
CA GLY A 122 -2.19 21.30 5.45
C GLY A 122 -1.87 19.81 5.61
N GLY A 123 -1.26 19.17 4.61
CA GLY A 123 -0.77 17.79 4.67
C GLY A 123 0.55 17.65 5.43
N THR A 124 0.85 16.43 5.88
CA THR A 124 2.17 16.10 6.44
C THR A 124 3.20 16.04 5.32
N THR A 125 4.28 16.81 5.42
CA THR A 125 5.45 16.66 4.53
C THR A 125 6.11 15.30 4.72
N LEU A 126 6.27 14.55 3.62
CA LEU A 126 6.80 13.19 3.62
C LEU A 126 8.18 13.07 2.96
N GLY A 127 8.61 14.10 2.27
CA GLY A 127 9.89 14.16 1.56
C GLY A 127 10.37 15.59 1.55
N LEU A 128 11.65 15.76 1.26
CA LEU A 128 12.24 17.06 1.01
C LEU A 128 13.29 16.92 -0.08
N GLU A 129 13.60 18.04 -0.67
CA GLU A 129 14.69 18.21 -1.59
C GLU A 129 15.49 19.47 -1.23
N GLY A 130 16.67 19.57 -1.81
CA GLY A 130 17.37 20.84 -1.85
C GLY A 130 18.66 20.77 -2.62
N GLN A 131 19.34 21.90 -2.62
CA GLN A 131 20.61 22.10 -3.29
C GLN A 131 21.53 22.96 -2.42
N THR A 132 22.81 22.60 -2.44
CA THR A 132 23.85 23.34 -1.75
C THR A 132 24.99 23.58 -2.72
N ALA A 133 25.51 24.80 -2.77
CA ALA A 133 26.73 25.08 -3.50
C ALA A 133 27.88 24.28 -2.86
N SER A 134 28.40 23.29 -3.58
CA SER A 134 29.50 22.43 -3.14
C SER A 134 30.87 23.04 -3.42
N SER A 135 30.94 23.95 -4.40
CA SER A 135 32.08 24.83 -4.57
C SER A 135 31.64 26.17 -5.17
N TRP A 136 32.24 27.25 -4.67
CA TRP A 136 32.05 28.59 -5.19
C TRP A 136 33.41 29.17 -5.60
N PRO A 137 33.62 29.62 -6.84
CA PRO A 137 34.89 30.22 -7.20
C PRO A 137 35.02 31.62 -6.57
N ASP A 138 36.06 31.81 -5.74
CA ASP A 138 36.28 33.02 -4.93
C ASP A 138 36.56 34.29 -5.75
N ILE A 139 37.10 34.15 -6.96
CA ILE A 139 37.48 35.27 -7.84
C ILE A 139 37.00 34.97 -9.26
N CYS A 140 36.30 35.92 -9.88
CA CYS A 140 36.06 35.90 -11.31
C CYS A 140 37.26 36.51 -12.06
N TYR A 141 38.00 35.67 -12.79
CA TYR A 141 39.00 36.12 -13.77
C TYR A 141 38.38 36.29 -15.17
N SER A 142 37.46 35.39 -15.51
CA SER A 142 36.66 35.42 -16.74
C SER A 142 35.32 34.73 -16.46
N PRO A 143 34.18 35.28 -16.90
CA PRO A 143 32.89 34.60 -16.79
C PRO A 143 32.89 33.23 -17.47
N GLN A 144 33.63 33.05 -18.56
CA GLN A 144 33.71 31.80 -19.34
C GLN A 144 34.29 30.61 -18.56
N THR A 145 35.09 30.88 -17.52
CA THR A 145 35.75 29.83 -16.72
C THR A 145 35.22 29.78 -15.29
N TRP A 146 34.24 30.62 -14.95
CA TRP A 146 33.65 30.67 -13.63
C TRP A 146 32.48 29.67 -13.57
N THR A 147 32.67 28.60 -12.81
CA THR A 147 31.68 27.51 -12.72
C THR A 147 31.51 27.10 -11.26
N PRO A 148 30.42 27.51 -10.59
CA PRO A 148 30.05 26.96 -9.29
C PRO A 148 29.55 25.53 -9.49
N ASN A 149 29.78 24.68 -8.49
CA ASN A 149 29.22 23.34 -8.45
C ASN A 149 28.16 23.27 -7.37
N PHE A 150 27.13 22.49 -7.63
CA PHE A 150 26.02 22.25 -6.71
C PHE A 150 25.88 20.76 -6.46
N THR A 151 25.64 20.40 -5.21
CA THR A 151 25.19 19.06 -4.82
C THR A 151 23.72 19.16 -4.48
N TYR A 152 22.94 18.24 -5.05
CA TYR A 152 21.51 18.11 -4.77
C TYR A 152 21.30 17.05 -3.70
N HIS A 153 20.21 17.14 -2.97
CA HIS A 153 19.80 16.10 -2.04
C HIS A 153 18.30 15.88 -2.06
N ILE A 154 17.90 14.65 -1.71
CA ILE A 154 16.51 14.25 -1.49
C ILE A 154 16.45 13.52 -0.15
N VAL A 155 15.53 13.94 0.71
CA VAL A 155 15.20 13.29 1.98
C VAL A 155 13.98 12.38 1.78
N LEU A 156 14.12 11.08 2.04
CA LEU A 156 13.04 10.10 1.89
C LEU A 156 12.80 9.28 3.16
N PRO A 157 11.56 8.80 3.37
CA PRO A 157 11.30 7.82 4.41
C PRO A 157 11.88 6.47 4.01
N ARG A 158 12.43 5.76 4.99
CA ARG A 158 12.92 4.39 4.84
C ARG A 158 12.26 3.48 5.86
N TRP A 159 11.71 2.37 5.40
CA TRP A 159 11.14 1.32 6.24
C TRP A 159 11.78 0.00 5.88
N VAL A 160 12.23 -0.72 6.92
CA VAL A 160 12.77 -2.07 6.79
C VAL A 160 11.82 -3.02 7.54
N PRO A 161 10.81 -3.59 6.86
CA PRO A 161 9.87 -4.52 7.48
C PRO A 161 10.60 -5.76 8.01
N PRO A 162 10.20 -6.29 9.18
CA PRO A 162 10.66 -7.60 9.62
C PRO A 162 10.17 -8.71 8.66
N SER A 163 11.06 -9.62 8.28
CA SER A 163 10.78 -10.72 7.36
C SER A 163 10.20 -11.97 8.04
N ASP A 164 9.78 -11.86 9.29
CA ASP A 164 9.27 -12.96 10.13
C ASP A 164 7.80 -13.36 9.80
N GLY A 165 7.12 -12.58 8.95
CA GLY A 165 5.72 -12.78 8.58
C GLY A 165 4.74 -12.05 9.49
N THR A 166 5.19 -11.09 10.29
CA THR A 166 4.31 -10.18 11.04
C THR A 166 3.67 -9.12 10.15
N VAL A 167 4.35 -8.73 9.07
CA VAL A 167 3.86 -7.77 8.07
C VAL A 167 3.02 -8.49 7.00
N LYS A 168 1.97 -7.84 6.49
CA LYS A 168 1.20 -8.33 5.34
C LYS A 168 1.78 -7.82 4.02
N ILE A 169 1.75 -8.64 2.98
CA ILE A 169 2.19 -8.32 1.61
C ILE A 169 1.60 -6.97 1.15
N HIS A 170 0.29 -6.79 1.36
CA HIS A 170 -0.41 -5.56 1.00
C HIS A 170 0.20 -4.29 1.63
N VAL A 171 0.70 -4.36 2.87
CA VAL A 171 1.34 -3.22 3.53
C VAL A 171 2.62 -2.82 2.79
N VAL A 172 3.38 -3.80 2.30
CA VAL A 172 4.59 -3.55 1.48
C VAL A 172 4.24 -2.98 0.11
N GLU A 173 3.14 -3.43 -0.51
CA GLU A 173 2.67 -2.89 -1.79
C GLU A 173 2.26 -1.42 -1.70
N VAL A 174 1.48 -1.05 -0.67
CA VAL A 174 1.05 0.35 -0.47
C VAL A 174 2.19 1.24 0.01
N TRP A 175 3.17 0.69 0.76
CA TRP A 175 4.41 1.38 1.09
C TRP A 175 5.24 1.69 -0.16
N ASN A 176 5.48 0.69 -1.00
CA ASN A 176 6.23 0.86 -2.24
C ASN A 176 5.58 1.91 -3.14
N SER A 177 4.25 1.90 -3.23
CA SER A 177 3.49 2.89 -3.99
C SER A 177 3.69 4.30 -3.41
N LEU A 178 3.60 4.44 -2.08
CA LEU A 178 3.83 5.72 -1.40
C LEU A 178 5.23 6.25 -1.65
N LEU A 179 6.25 5.42 -1.45
CA LEU A 179 7.64 5.83 -1.60
C LEU A 179 7.98 6.22 -3.05
N GLN A 180 7.39 5.55 -4.04
CA GLN A 180 7.49 5.93 -5.46
C GLN A 180 6.85 7.30 -5.73
N ALA A 181 5.70 7.59 -5.14
CA ALA A 181 5.04 8.89 -5.30
C ALA A 181 5.87 10.01 -4.65
N ILE A 182 6.33 9.83 -3.41
CA ILE A 182 7.22 10.82 -2.76
C ILE A 182 8.47 11.03 -3.61
N PHE A 183 9.13 9.95 -4.04
CA PHE A 183 10.29 10.06 -4.90
C PHE A 183 10.01 10.82 -6.20
N ALA A 184 8.89 10.56 -6.87
CA ALA A 184 8.50 11.28 -8.08
C ALA A 184 8.30 12.78 -7.81
N HIS A 185 7.75 13.14 -6.64
CA HIS A 185 7.59 14.53 -6.22
C HIS A 185 8.95 15.22 -6.09
N GLU A 186 9.82 14.68 -5.22
CA GLU A 186 11.08 15.32 -4.87
C GLU A 186 12.09 15.30 -6.03
N SER A 187 12.12 14.23 -6.81
CA SER A 187 12.97 14.16 -8.00
C SER A 187 12.54 15.16 -9.08
N GLY A 188 11.24 15.51 -9.15
CA GLY A 188 10.73 16.58 -9.99
C GLY A 188 11.32 17.94 -9.62
N HIS A 189 11.38 18.23 -8.32
CA HIS A 189 12.02 19.46 -7.83
C HIS A 189 13.52 19.52 -8.11
N VAL A 190 14.24 18.40 -7.92
CA VAL A 190 15.67 18.31 -8.26
C VAL A 190 15.90 18.50 -9.76
N ALA A 191 15.04 17.94 -10.61
CA ALA A 191 15.16 18.10 -12.06
C ALA A 191 15.02 19.57 -12.49
N ILE A 192 14.08 20.30 -11.90
CA ILE A 192 13.90 21.74 -12.13
C ILE A 192 15.15 22.51 -11.68
N ALA A 193 15.63 22.25 -10.45
CA ALA A 193 16.80 22.92 -9.91
C ALA A 193 18.04 22.69 -10.79
N LYS A 194 18.27 21.47 -11.27
CA LYS A 194 19.38 21.16 -12.19
C LYS A 194 19.28 21.89 -13.50
N SER A 195 18.09 21.95 -14.10
CA SER A 195 17.88 22.65 -15.36
C SER A 195 18.17 24.15 -15.18
N ASP A 196 17.57 24.76 -14.17
CA ASP A 196 17.62 26.20 -13.97
C ASP A 196 18.99 26.70 -13.54
N ILE A 197 19.65 25.97 -12.64
CA ILE A 197 21.03 26.26 -12.25
C ILE A 197 21.99 26.03 -13.43
N GLY A 198 21.76 24.98 -14.21
CA GLY A 198 22.53 24.71 -15.44
C GLY A 198 22.41 25.86 -16.45
N ASP A 199 21.19 26.34 -16.69
CA ASP A 199 20.92 27.48 -17.57
C ASP A 199 21.56 28.77 -17.04
N LEU A 200 21.55 28.98 -15.73
CA LEU A 200 22.17 30.13 -15.09
C LEU A 200 23.71 30.10 -15.24
N ILE A 201 24.32 28.93 -15.08
CA ILE A 201 25.76 28.73 -15.32
C ILE A 201 26.08 28.95 -16.82
N ALA A 202 25.27 28.42 -17.73
CA ALA A 202 25.46 28.63 -19.16
C ALA A 202 25.35 30.12 -19.54
N GLN A 203 24.39 30.85 -18.96
CA GLN A 203 24.26 32.30 -19.12
C GLN A 203 25.51 33.03 -18.60
N SER A 204 26.05 32.60 -17.46
CA SER A 204 27.26 33.15 -16.86
C SER A 204 28.45 33.10 -17.83
N HIS A 205 28.62 31.97 -18.51
CA HIS A 205 29.70 31.78 -19.49
C HIS A 205 29.58 32.66 -20.73
N GLY A 206 28.37 33.16 -21.03
CA GLY A 206 28.10 34.08 -22.14
C GLY A 206 28.36 35.56 -21.84
N LEU A 207 28.68 35.93 -20.59
CA LEU A 207 28.86 37.31 -20.19
C LEU A 207 30.23 37.86 -20.61
N ALA A 208 30.29 39.18 -20.85
CA ALA A 208 31.51 39.84 -21.31
C ALA A 208 32.46 40.24 -20.18
N THR A 209 31.94 40.47 -18.97
CA THR A 209 32.73 40.96 -17.84
C THR A 209 32.32 40.33 -16.51
N CYS A 210 33.25 40.27 -15.56
CA CYS A 210 32.95 39.80 -14.21
C CYS A 210 31.95 40.70 -13.45
N GLY A 211 31.90 42.01 -13.76
CA GLY A 211 30.86 42.88 -13.19
C GLY A 211 29.44 42.52 -13.66
N GLN A 212 29.28 41.98 -14.87
CA GLN A 212 28.00 41.45 -15.33
C GLN A 212 27.66 40.13 -14.64
N LEU A 213 28.67 39.30 -14.37
CA LEU A 213 28.50 38.05 -13.63
C LEU A 213 28.01 38.32 -12.21
N ASP A 214 28.64 39.27 -11.50
CA ASP A 214 28.22 39.67 -10.15
C ASP A 214 26.79 40.20 -10.14
N ALA A 215 26.37 40.91 -11.20
CA ALA A 215 24.99 41.38 -11.34
C ALA A 215 24.00 40.23 -11.60
N LEU A 216 24.38 39.23 -12.41
CA LEU A 216 23.56 38.05 -12.69
C LEU A 216 23.33 37.21 -11.42
N TRP A 217 24.40 36.98 -10.64
CA TRP A 217 24.35 36.23 -9.38
C TRP A 217 23.98 37.08 -8.15
N GLY A 218 23.45 38.28 -8.39
CA GLY A 218 23.00 39.21 -7.38
C GLY A 218 21.58 38.91 -6.87
N PRO A 219 20.89 39.92 -6.29
CA PRO A 219 19.52 39.77 -5.83
C PRO A 219 18.59 39.29 -6.96
N GLY A 220 17.74 38.31 -6.66
CA GLY A 220 16.77 37.75 -7.62
C GLY A 220 17.30 36.63 -8.50
N VAL A 221 18.56 36.19 -8.31
CA VAL A 221 19.16 35.07 -9.06
C VAL A 221 18.32 33.78 -8.99
N TRP A 222 17.54 33.60 -7.91
CA TRP A 222 16.70 32.43 -7.69
C TRP A 222 15.25 32.59 -8.15
N ASP A 223 14.85 33.76 -8.66
CA ASP A 223 13.44 34.07 -8.96
C ASP A 223 12.85 33.13 -10.02
N LYS A 224 13.64 32.79 -11.05
CA LYS A 224 13.22 31.82 -12.07
C LYS A 224 12.99 30.44 -11.46
N LEU A 225 13.96 29.96 -10.67
CA LEU A 225 13.87 28.67 -10.00
C LEU A 225 12.62 28.61 -9.10
N GLU A 226 12.40 29.64 -8.28
CA GLU A 226 11.21 29.74 -7.44
C GLU A 226 9.92 29.75 -8.27
N ALA A 227 9.88 30.49 -9.38
CA ALA A 227 8.73 30.52 -10.27
C ALA A 227 8.43 29.13 -10.89
N ASP A 228 9.46 28.39 -11.30
CA ASP A 228 9.29 27.07 -11.91
C ASP A 228 8.92 25.99 -10.90
N GLN A 229 9.44 26.05 -9.67
CA GLN A 229 8.97 25.20 -8.57
C GLN A 229 7.48 25.45 -8.26
N ASN A 230 7.08 26.72 -8.18
CA ASN A 230 5.68 27.11 -7.97
C ASN A 230 4.77 26.65 -9.13
N ALA A 231 5.25 26.75 -10.37
CA ALA A 231 4.54 26.27 -11.54
C ALA A 231 4.38 24.74 -11.52
N TYR A 232 5.39 24.01 -11.05
CA TYR A 232 5.30 22.57 -10.84
C TYR A 232 4.24 22.20 -9.80
N HIS A 233 4.24 22.83 -8.63
CA HIS A 233 3.19 22.63 -7.63
C HIS A 233 1.79 23.01 -8.15
N ALA A 234 1.67 24.06 -8.97
CA ALA A 234 0.42 24.42 -9.61
C ALA A 234 -0.10 23.33 -10.56
N ARG A 235 0.79 22.67 -11.31
CA ARG A 235 0.42 21.53 -12.17
C ARG A 235 -0.03 20.33 -11.34
N LEU A 236 0.66 20.02 -10.24
CA LEU A 236 0.27 18.93 -9.34
C LEU A 236 -1.11 19.16 -8.70
N ARG A 237 -1.42 20.41 -8.32
CA ARG A 237 -2.77 20.78 -7.87
C ARG A 237 -3.84 20.56 -8.93
N ALA A 238 -3.57 20.98 -10.16
CA ALA A 238 -4.53 20.91 -11.25
C ALA A 238 -4.78 19.47 -11.72
N ASN A 239 -3.77 18.60 -11.59
CA ASN A 239 -3.84 17.21 -12.01
C ASN A 239 -3.10 16.33 -10.99
N CYS A 240 -3.76 16.03 -9.87
CA CYS A 240 -3.17 15.21 -8.81
C CYS A 240 -3.11 13.73 -9.22
N GLN A 241 -1.95 13.29 -9.73
CA GLN A 241 -1.69 11.89 -10.06
C GLN A 241 -0.49 11.37 -9.26
N PRO A 242 -0.58 10.16 -8.67
CA PRO A 242 0.54 9.57 -7.93
C PRO A 242 1.81 9.38 -8.78
N ALA A 243 1.64 9.11 -10.08
CA ALA A 243 2.76 8.99 -11.02
C ALA A 243 3.55 10.31 -11.20
N MET A 244 2.94 11.45 -10.85
CA MET A 244 3.58 12.76 -10.83
C MET A 244 3.96 13.20 -9.41
N GLY A 245 3.84 12.31 -8.42
CA GLY A 245 4.19 12.60 -7.03
C GLY A 245 3.13 13.33 -6.22
N CYS A 246 1.87 13.30 -6.64
CA CYS A 246 0.79 13.80 -5.80
C CYS A 246 0.27 12.71 -4.86
N VAL A 247 0.27 12.99 -3.55
CA VAL A 247 -0.27 12.12 -2.50
C VAL A 247 -1.35 12.88 -1.73
N TYR A 248 -2.60 12.44 -1.84
CA TYR A 248 -3.75 13.06 -1.16
C TYR A 248 -4.26 12.18 -0.01
N ALA A 249 -4.93 12.79 0.96
CA ALA A 249 -5.49 12.09 2.12
C ALA A 249 -6.47 10.97 1.69
N GLY A 250 -6.26 9.77 2.21
CA GLY A 250 -7.02 8.56 1.91
C GLY A 250 -6.50 7.77 0.70
N TRP A 251 -5.56 8.30 -0.09
CA TRP A 251 -4.98 7.57 -1.22
C TRP A 251 -4.32 6.27 -0.76
N ASN A 252 -4.72 5.13 -1.34
CA ASN A 252 -4.29 3.79 -0.92
C ASN A 252 -4.45 3.53 0.59
N GLY A 253 -5.35 4.23 1.29
CA GLY A 253 -5.54 4.10 2.74
C GLY A 253 -4.59 4.95 3.60
N TRP A 254 -3.74 5.79 3.00
CA TRP A 254 -2.84 6.69 3.71
C TRP A 254 -3.58 7.93 4.23
N TYR A 255 -3.68 8.08 5.54
CA TYR A 255 -4.24 9.27 6.19
C TYR A 255 -3.11 10.04 6.86
N ILE A 256 -2.41 10.82 6.05
CA ILE A 256 -1.18 11.55 6.40
C ILE A 256 -1.39 13.04 6.31
#